data_AF-R7LSH7-F1
#
_entry.id   AF-R7LSH7-F1
#
_cell.length_a   1.000
_cell.length_b   1.000
_cell.length_c   1.000
_cell.angle_alpha   90.00
_cell.angle_beta   90.00
_cell.angle_gamma   90.00
#
_symmetry.space_group_name_H-M   'P 1'
#
loop_
_entity.id
_entity.type
_entity.pdbx_description
1 polymer ?
#
loop_
_entity_poly.entity_id
_entity_poly.type
_entity_poly.pdbx_seq_one_letter_code
_entity_poly.pdbx_strand_id
1 'polypeptide(L)'
;MTDEINQNVINLFSNHNNNHITPELQDKIKYYAGFNYVKIKKDANGNKFNKEHLLKYRAKCHYMVTVMREMDGEVVLYSYDVPNSDLFKFMKSFDGNTLDGTIIEIDKYFPEDLA
;
A
#
# COMPACT_ATOMS: atom_id res chain seq x y z
N MET A 1 -11.32 3.65 5.54
CA MET A 1 -11.16 4.19 4.17
C MET A 1 -12.03 3.32 3.30
N THR A 2 -13.01 3.87 2.59
CA THR A 2 -13.95 3.06 1.79
C THR A 2 -13.26 2.52 0.55
N ASP A 3 -13.62 1.30 0.17
CA ASP A 3 -13.07 0.61 -1.01
C ASP A 3 -13.30 1.39 -2.29
N GLU A 4 -14.37 2.19 -2.35
CA GLU A 4 -14.69 3.06 -3.47
C GLU A 4 -13.63 4.15 -3.73
N ILE A 5 -13.04 4.74 -2.68
CA ILE A 5 -11.93 5.71 -2.84
C ILE A 5 -10.72 5.01 -3.42
N ASN A 6 -10.40 3.81 -2.88
CA ASN A 6 -9.26 3.02 -3.34
C ASN A 6 -9.46 2.63 -4.81
N GLN A 7 -10.65 2.16 -5.18
CA GLN A 7 -10.96 1.76 -6.55
C GLN A 7 -10.84 2.92 -7.53
N ASN A 8 -11.33 4.11 -7.16
CA ASN A 8 -11.20 5.31 -7.99
C ASN A 8 -9.73 5.70 -8.22
N VAL A 9 -8.90 5.60 -7.19
CA VAL A 9 -7.46 5.88 -7.27
C VAL A 9 -6.74 4.82 -8.11
N ILE A 10 -7.05 3.54 -7.91
CA ILE A 10 -6.51 2.42 -8.68
C ILE A 10 -6.84 2.60 -10.17
N ASN A 11 -8.10 2.84 -10.50
CA ASN A 11 -8.54 3.07 -11.89
C ASN A 11 -7.78 4.24 -12.53
N LEU A 12 -7.55 5.31 -11.77
CA LEU A 12 -6.82 6.48 -12.23
C LEU A 12 -5.34 6.17 -12.51
N PHE A 13 -4.66 5.41 -11.66
CA PHE A 13 -3.29 4.95 -11.95
C PHE A 13 -3.22 3.91 -13.08
N SER A 14 -4.19 3.01 -13.17
CA SER A 14 -4.27 2.02 -14.26
C SER A 14 -4.40 2.71 -15.62
N ASN A 15 -5.25 3.73 -15.72
CA ASN A 15 -5.39 4.51 -16.95
C ASN A 15 -4.10 5.26 -17.32
N HIS A 16 -3.42 5.83 -16.32
CA HIS A 16 -2.14 6.49 -16.51
C HIS A 16 -1.04 5.53 -17.01
N ASN A 17 -0.92 4.36 -16.38
CA ASN A 17 0.11 3.37 -16.73
C ASN A 17 -0.13 2.72 -18.10
N ASN A 18 -1.40 2.63 -18.53
CA ASN A 18 -1.78 2.14 -19.86
C ASN A 18 -1.79 3.25 -20.93
N ASN A 19 -1.18 4.41 -20.68
CA ASN A 19 -1.11 5.57 -21.58
C ASN A 19 -2.48 6.15 -22.01
N HIS A 20 -3.56 5.86 -21.28
CA HIS A 20 -4.86 6.49 -21.46
C HIS A 20 -4.93 7.81 -20.69
N ILE A 21 -4.07 8.76 -21.07
CA ILE A 21 -3.89 10.01 -20.36
C ILE A 21 -4.82 11.08 -20.94
N THR A 22 -5.79 11.52 -20.14
CA THR A 22 -6.56 12.74 -20.41
C THR A 22 -5.91 13.94 -19.72
N PRO A 23 -6.10 15.18 -20.22
CA PRO A 23 -5.59 16.39 -19.53
C PRO A 23 -6.06 16.50 -18.08
N GLU A 24 -7.31 16.11 -17.82
CA GLU A 24 -7.88 16.06 -16.47
C GLU A 24 -7.19 15.03 -15.56
N LEU A 25 -6.67 13.94 -16.13
CA LEU A 25 -5.91 12.91 -15.40
C LEU A 25 -4.52 13.42 -15.03
N GLN A 26 -3.86 14.11 -15.98
CA GLN A 26 -2.54 14.73 -15.78
C GLN A 26 -2.54 15.77 -14.65
N ASP A 27 -3.61 16.54 -14.51
CA ASP A 27 -3.72 17.52 -13.41
C ASP A 27 -3.92 16.88 -12.02
N LYS A 28 -4.47 15.66 -11.99
CA LYS A 28 -4.76 14.93 -10.74
C LYS A 28 -3.59 14.10 -10.25
N ILE A 29 -2.82 13.49 -11.16
CA ILE A 29 -1.64 12.67 -10.84
C ILE A 29 -0.43 13.58 -10.74
N LYS A 30 0.29 13.49 -9.62
CA LYS A 30 1.52 14.23 -9.38
C LYS A 30 2.67 13.27 -9.19
N TYR A 31 3.87 13.72 -9.53
CA TYR A 31 5.09 12.95 -9.35
C TYR A 31 6.00 13.64 -8.34
N TYR A 32 6.43 12.89 -7.32
CA TYR A 32 7.38 13.39 -6.31
C TYR A 32 8.19 12.24 -5.72
N ALA A 33 9.49 12.48 -5.51
CA ALA A 33 10.43 11.54 -4.88
C ALA A 33 10.46 10.14 -5.52
N GLY A 34 10.22 10.02 -6.83
CA GLY A 34 10.21 8.72 -7.50
C GLY A 34 8.81 8.11 -7.69
N PHE A 35 7.77 8.70 -7.10
CA PHE A 35 6.45 8.08 -7.00
C PHE A 35 5.33 8.95 -7.57
N ASN A 36 4.38 8.30 -8.24
CA ASN A 36 3.11 8.90 -8.62
C ASN A 36 2.15 8.92 -7.43
N TYR A 37 1.47 10.05 -7.20
CA TYR A 37 0.53 10.22 -6.09
C TYR A 37 -0.66 11.11 -6.48
N VAL A 38 -1.75 10.97 -5.73
CA VAL A 38 -2.97 11.77 -5.88
C VAL A 38 -3.30 12.43 -4.55
N LYS A 39 -3.62 13.73 -4.59
CA LYS A 39 -4.07 14.44 -3.39
C LYS A 39 -5.59 14.36 -3.25
N ILE A 40 -6.05 13.64 -2.24
CA ILE A 40 -7.48 13.53 -1.89
C ILE A 40 -7.77 14.43 -0.70
N LYS A 41 -8.85 15.20 -0.75
CA LYS A 41 -9.25 16.15 0.32
C LYS A 41 -10.50 15.71 1.09
N LYS A 42 -11.30 14.83 0.50
CA LYS A 42 -12.61 14.39 0.99
C LYS A 42 -12.81 12.91 0.71
N ASP A 43 -13.63 12.25 1.50
CA ASP A 43 -14.06 10.88 1.25
C ASP A 43 -15.12 10.79 0.13
N ALA A 44 -15.59 9.58 -0.19
CA ALA A 44 -16.62 9.33 -1.20
C ALA A 44 -17.95 10.05 -0.90
N ASN A 45 -18.22 10.34 0.37
CA ASN A 45 -19.42 11.04 0.83
C ASN A 45 -19.23 12.56 0.88
N GLY A 46 -18.07 13.09 0.46
CA GLY A 46 -17.76 14.51 0.48
C GLY A 46 -17.32 15.06 1.84
N ASN A 47 -17.13 14.21 2.86
CA ASN A 47 -16.67 14.60 4.18
C ASN A 47 -15.17 14.84 4.19
N LYS A 48 -14.71 15.81 4.99
CA LYS A 48 -13.28 16.04 5.21
C LYS A 48 -12.69 14.92 6.06
N PHE A 49 -11.45 14.54 5.79
CA PHE A 49 -10.73 13.58 6.62
C PHE A 49 -10.46 14.14 8.02
N ASN A 50 -10.64 13.30 9.04
CA ASN A 50 -10.33 13.60 10.44
C ASN A 50 -9.00 12.94 10.83
N LYS A 51 -8.06 13.73 11.35
CA LYS A 51 -6.71 13.27 11.72
C LYS A 51 -6.73 12.16 12.77
N GLU A 52 -7.51 12.32 13.84
CA GLU A 52 -7.57 11.33 14.93
C GLU A 52 -8.17 10.01 14.44
N HIS A 53 -9.18 10.07 13.59
CA HIS A 53 -9.78 8.87 13.00
C HIS A 53 -8.78 8.13 12.12
N LEU A 54 -7.97 8.85 11.33
CA LEU A 54 -6.91 8.24 10.52
C LEU A 54 -5.79 7.62 11.40
N LEU A 55 -5.44 8.26 12.52
CA LEU A 55 -4.46 7.73 13.47
C LEU A 55 -4.96 6.49 14.21
N LYS A 56 -6.26 6.43 14.55
CA LYS A 56 -6.88 5.22 15.10
C LYS A 56 -6.95 4.11 14.07
N TYR A 57 -7.35 4.46 12.83
CA TYR A 57 -7.41 3.51 11.72
C TYR A 57 -6.06 2.85 11.47
N ARG A 58 -4.96 3.63 11.36
CA ARG A 58 -3.63 3.05 11.11
C ARG A 58 -3.16 2.10 12.22
N ALA A 59 -3.61 2.31 13.46
CA ALA A 59 -3.19 1.48 14.59
C ALA A 59 -3.82 0.08 14.55
N LYS A 60 -4.90 -0.11 13.78
CA LYS A 60 -5.56 -1.39 13.56
C LYS A 60 -5.06 -2.13 12.31
N CYS A 61 -4.29 -1.47 11.46
CA CYS A 61 -3.83 -2.06 10.20
C CYS A 61 -2.65 -2.99 10.43
N HIS A 62 -2.77 -4.19 9.89
CA HIS A 62 -1.68 -5.14 9.70
C HIS A 62 -1.47 -5.37 8.22
N TYR A 63 -0.26 -5.79 7.86
CA TYR A 63 0.13 -6.10 6.51
C TYR A 63 0.65 -7.53 6.46
N MET A 64 0.03 -8.36 5.64
CA MET A 64 0.60 -9.64 5.25
C MET A 64 1.61 -9.37 4.14
N VAL A 65 2.89 -9.56 4.43
CA VAL A 65 3.97 -9.36 3.46
C VAL A 65 4.48 -10.71 2.99
N THR A 66 4.30 -11.02 1.71
CA THR A 66 4.78 -12.27 1.09
C THR A 66 6.14 -12.04 0.46
N VAL A 67 7.12 -12.83 0.89
CA VAL A 67 8.52 -12.77 0.46
C VAL A 67 8.90 -14.08 -0.23
N MET A 68 9.33 -13.99 -1.48
CA MET A 68 9.88 -15.10 -2.24
C MET A 68 11.37 -15.25 -1.94
N ARG A 69 11.82 -16.48 -1.67
CA ARG A 69 13.23 -16.83 -1.47
C ARG A 69 13.60 -18.06 -2.29
N GLU A 70 14.86 -18.12 -2.69
CA GLU A 70 15.47 -19.30 -3.29
C GLU A 70 16.38 -19.94 -2.24
N MET A 71 16.06 -21.16 -1.83
CA MET A 71 16.80 -21.91 -0.82
C MET A 71 16.96 -23.34 -1.28
N ASP A 72 18.20 -23.85 -1.26
CA ASP A 72 18.53 -25.24 -1.63
C ASP A 72 18.02 -25.67 -3.02
N GLY A 73 17.90 -24.73 -3.95
CA GLY A 73 17.38 -24.96 -5.31
C GLY A 73 15.85 -24.93 -5.42
N GLU A 74 15.13 -24.64 -4.34
CA GLU A 74 13.68 -24.49 -4.31
C GLU A 74 13.26 -23.03 -4.13
N VAL A 75 12.13 -22.68 -4.75
CA VAL A 75 11.47 -21.38 -4.54
C VAL A 75 10.44 -21.54 -3.43
N VAL A 76 10.59 -20.77 -2.36
CA VAL A 76 9.73 -20.82 -1.18
C VAL A 76 9.13 -19.45 -0.88
N LEU A 77 7.94 -19.44 -0.26
CA LEU A 77 7.23 -18.22 0.14
C LEU A 77 7.17 -18.12 1.67
N TYR A 78 7.53 -16.96 2.18
CA TYR A 78 7.38 -16.58 3.57
C TYR A 78 6.34 -15.48 3.68
N SER A 79 5.30 -15.71 4.48
CA SER A 79 4.26 -14.72 4.74
C SER A 79 4.44 -14.16 6.16
N TYR A 80 4.68 -12.86 6.25
CA TYR A 80 4.91 -12.15 7.52
C TYR A 80 3.67 -11.34 7.90
N ASP A 81 3.20 -11.49 9.13
CA ASP A 81 2.30 -10.52 9.75
C ASP A 81 3.12 -9.32 10.27
N VAL A 82 2.89 -8.15 9.68
CA VAL A 82 3.62 -6.92 10.01
C VAL A 82 2.64 -5.82 10.46
N PRO A 83 2.68 -5.41 11.74
CA PRO A 83 1.90 -4.26 12.22
C PRO A 83 2.29 -2.98 11.47
N ASN A 84 1.33 -2.07 11.25
CA ASN A 84 1.60 -0.80 10.58
C ASN A 84 2.72 0.04 11.25
N SER A 85 2.89 -0.07 12.57
CA SER A 85 3.98 0.60 13.31
C SER A 85 5.37 0.13 12.89
N ASP A 86 5.49 -1.14 12.50
CA ASP A 86 6.75 -1.79 12.19
C ASP A 86 6.98 -1.96 10.68
N LEU A 87 5.99 -1.65 9.83
CA LEU A 87 6.10 -1.77 8.38
C LEU A 87 7.37 -1.12 7.82
N PHE A 88 7.68 0.11 8.24
CA PHE A 88 8.88 0.80 7.75
C PHE A 88 10.19 0.17 8.25
N LYS A 89 10.19 -0.34 9.49
CA LYS A 89 11.32 -1.09 10.04
C LYS A 89 11.52 -2.40 9.26
N PHE A 90 10.43 -3.08 8.92
CA PHE A 90 10.44 -4.29 8.10
C PHE A 90 10.99 -4.00 6.70
N MET A 91 10.51 -2.96 6.00
CA MET A 91 11.03 -2.60 4.67
C MET A 91 12.53 -2.30 4.69
N LYS A 92 13.01 -1.55 5.69
CA LYS A 92 14.45 -1.25 5.86
C LYS A 92 15.32 -2.48 6.10
N SER A 93 14.75 -3.59 6.58
CA SER A 93 15.53 -4.81 6.83
C SER A 93 16.03 -5.47 5.53
N PHE A 94 15.40 -5.18 4.39
CA PHE A 94 15.85 -5.61 3.06
C PHE A 94 16.98 -4.73 2.53
N ASP A 95 16.92 -3.41 2.73
CA ASP A 95 18.01 -2.48 2.36
C ASP A 95 19.29 -2.75 3.18
N GLY A 96 19.12 -3.22 4.42
CA GLY A 96 20.22 -3.51 5.35
C GLY A 96 20.75 -4.93 5.31
N ASN A 97 20.33 -5.77 4.35
CA ASN A 97 20.68 -7.20 4.25
C ASN A 97 20.39 -8.02 5.54
N THR A 98 19.42 -7.59 6.35
CA THR A 98 18.98 -8.36 7.54
C THR A 98 17.97 -9.42 7.16
N LEU A 99 17.09 -9.12 6.19
CA LEU A 99 16.24 -10.07 5.50
C LEU A 99 16.67 -10.17 4.05
N ASP A 100 16.67 -11.39 3.52
CA ASP A 100 16.95 -11.71 2.12
C ASP A 100 15.68 -12.23 1.43
N GLY A 101 15.65 -12.10 0.10
CA GLY A 101 14.50 -12.43 -0.74
C GLY A 101 13.87 -11.21 -1.39
N THR A 102 12.76 -11.47 -2.08
CA THR A 102 12.02 -10.47 -2.86
C THR A 102 10.60 -10.38 -2.32
N ILE A 103 10.19 -9.18 -1.88
CA ILE A 103 8.78 -8.92 -1.56
C ILE A 103 7.99 -8.99 -2.87
N ILE A 104 7.00 -9.87 -2.93
CA ILE A 104 6.14 -10.03 -4.11
C ILE A 104 4.71 -9.50 -3.88
N GLU A 105 4.28 -9.39 -2.63
CA GLU A 105 2.93 -8.96 -2.26
C GLU A 105 2.91 -8.32 -0.87
N ILE A 106 2.04 -7.31 -0.70
CA ILE A 106 1.76 -6.65 0.58
C ILE A 106 0.26 -6.41 0.65
N ASP A 107 -0.44 -7.18 1.47
CA ASP A 107 -1.88 -7.07 1.64
C ASP A 107 -2.24 -6.51 3.02
N LYS A 108 -3.08 -5.48 3.03
CA LYS A 108 -3.59 -4.89 4.28
C LYS A 108 -4.78 -5.70 4.78
N TYR A 109 -4.75 -6.08 6.05
CA TYR A 109 -5.89 -6.68 6.75
C TYR A 109 -6.08 -6.07 8.15
N PHE A 110 -7.22 -6.36 8.77
CA PHE A 110 -7.50 -6.04 10.17
C PHE A 110 -7.55 -7.34 10.96
N PRO A 111 -6.73 -7.51 12.01
CA PRO A 111 -6.77 -8.73 12.83
C PRO A 111 -8.15 -9.02 13.45
N GLU A 112 -8.92 -7.96 13.72
CA GLU A 112 -10.29 -8.06 14.24
C GLU A 112 -11.26 -8.74 13.23
N ASP A 113 -10.98 -8.69 11.93
CA ASP A 113 -11.84 -9.26 10.88
C ASP A 113 -11.55 -10.76 10.62
N LEU A 114 -10.52 -11.33 11.26
CA LEU A 114 -10.15 -12.75 11.15
C LEU A 114 -10.78 -13.63 12.24
N ALA A 115 -11.52 -13.02 13.18
CA ALA A 115 -12.12 -13.66 14.35
C ALA A 115 -13.55 -14.15 14.11
#